data_AF-A0A6L3NHQ1-F1
#
_entry.id   AF-A0A6L3NHQ1-F1
#
_cell.length_a   1.000
_cell.length_b   1.000
_cell.length_c   1.000
_cell.angle_alpha   90.00
_cell.angle_beta   90.00
_cell.angle_gamma   90.00
#
_symmetry.space_group_name_H-M   'P 1'
#
loop_
_entity.id
_entity.type
_entity.pdbx_description
1 polymer ?
#
loop_
_entity_poly.entity_id
_entity_poly.type
_entity_poly.pdbx_seq_one_letter_code
_entity_poly.pdbx_strand_id
1 'polypeptide(L)'
;AEEAPRRLRGWLDELREPPVLRPYASLDDVAARLIKTNPRLDPRRAAFLAAHWSKRGDDGLYHLLADPAHKMAGPQLYRLDEVMAVWKQVRAKVLHVEAVNSPTLAYLAGDIPLPEFKARFDAFADWREKLVEDAGHMVHHDQPEQIAALIEAFCA
;
A
#
# COMPACT_ATOMS: atom_id res chain seq x y z
N ALA A 1 -8.70 -17.56 16.48
CA ALA A 1 -9.72 -18.39 15.79
C ALA A 1 -11.07 -17.69 15.71
N GLU A 2 -11.45 -16.90 16.73
CA GLU A 2 -12.76 -16.24 16.82
C GLU A 2 -13.05 -15.22 15.69
N GLU A 3 -12.02 -14.64 15.07
CA GLU A 3 -12.20 -13.72 13.93
C GLU A 3 -12.57 -14.42 12.61
N ALA A 4 -12.23 -15.70 12.46
CA ALA A 4 -12.36 -16.41 11.19
C ALA A 4 -13.81 -16.51 10.69
N PRO A 5 -14.81 -16.82 11.53
CA PRO A 5 -16.22 -16.80 11.10
C PRO A 5 -16.67 -15.44 10.58
N ARG A 6 -16.26 -14.35 11.23
CA ARG A 6 -16.60 -12.98 10.79
C ARG A 6 -15.93 -12.65 9.47
N ARG A 7 -14.65 -13.04 9.29
CA ARG A 7 -13.91 -12.85 8.04
C ARG A 7 -14.58 -13.58 6.87
N LEU A 8 -14.93 -14.84 7.07
CA LEU A 8 -15.60 -15.66 6.06
C LEU A 8 -16.98 -15.12 5.69
N ARG A 9 -17.77 -14.69 6.69
CA ARG A 9 -19.08 -14.07 6.45
C ARG A 9 -18.95 -12.81 5.60
N GLY A 10 -18.05 -11.90 5.98
CA GLY A 10 -17.83 -10.66 5.22
C GLY A 10 -17.40 -10.93 3.78
N TRP A 11 -16.49 -11.87 3.56
CA TRP A 11 -16.09 -12.28 2.21
C TRP A 11 -17.26 -12.86 1.39
N LEU A 12 -18.10 -13.73 1.99
CA LEU A 12 -19.29 -14.27 1.30
C LEU A 12 -20.33 -13.19 0.98
N ASP A 13 -20.50 -12.21 1.86
CA ASP A 13 -21.37 -11.06 1.60
C ASP A 13 -20.83 -10.20 0.45
N GLU A 14 -19.52 -9.94 0.40
CA GLU A 14 -18.85 -9.21 -0.69
C GLU A 14 -18.88 -9.99 -2.03
N LEU A 15 -18.87 -11.32 -2.00
CA LEU A 15 -19.10 -12.14 -3.20
C LEU A 15 -20.55 -12.04 -3.71
N ARG A 16 -21.53 -11.94 -2.80
CA ARG A 16 -22.93 -11.76 -3.16
C ARG A 16 -23.19 -10.36 -3.70
N GLU A 17 -22.56 -9.36 -3.11
CA GLU A 17 -22.70 -7.94 -3.46
C GLU A 17 -21.32 -7.34 -3.75
N PRO A 18 -20.78 -7.55 -4.97
CA PRO A 18 -19.46 -7.09 -5.33
C PRO A 18 -19.32 -5.57 -5.18
N PRO A 19 -18.20 -5.09 -4.62
CA PRO A 19 -17.94 -3.67 -4.54
C PRO A 19 -17.85 -3.06 -5.94
N VAL A 20 -18.15 -1.77 -6.04
CA VAL A 20 -17.97 -0.99 -7.27
C VAL A 20 -16.93 0.10 -7.07
N LEU A 21 -16.30 0.51 -8.17
CA LEU A 21 -15.50 1.73 -8.25
C LEU A 21 -16.39 2.86 -8.76
N ARG A 22 -16.32 4.00 -8.08
CA ARG A 22 -17.09 5.18 -8.44
C ARG A 22 -16.45 5.85 -9.66
N PRO A 23 -17.22 6.27 -10.68
CA PRO A 23 -16.71 7.10 -11.77
C PRO A 23 -16.60 8.57 -11.36
N TYR A 24 -15.79 9.32 -12.11
CA TYR A 24 -15.45 10.74 -11.87
C TYR A 24 -15.86 11.60 -13.07
N ALA A 25 -16.25 12.85 -12.85
CA ALA A 25 -16.70 13.70 -13.95
C ALA A 25 -15.53 14.27 -14.77
N SER A 26 -14.35 14.41 -14.15
CA SER A 26 -13.15 14.98 -14.76
C SER A 26 -11.86 14.33 -14.25
N LEU A 27 -10.75 14.58 -14.94
CA LEU A 27 -9.41 14.23 -14.43
C LEU A 27 -9.07 14.98 -13.15
N ASP A 28 -9.56 16.22 -13.00
CA ASP A 28 -9.36 17.00 -11.78
C ASP A 28 -10.05 16.34 -10.57
N ASP A 29 -11.22 15.73 -10.76
CA ASP A 29 -11.88 14.97 -9.69
C ASP A 29 -11.09 13.70 -9.31
N VAL A 30 -10.45 13.04 -10.28
CA VAL A 30 -9.55 11.90 -10.02
C VAL A 30 -8.30 12.37 -9.28
N ALA A 31 -7.69 13.48 -9.69
CA ALA A 31 -6.54 14.07 -9.03
C ALA A 31 -6.88 14.51 -7.58
N ALA A 32 -8.04 15.11 -7.38
CA ALA A 32 -8.54 15.48 -6.07
C ALA A 32 -8.75 14.25 -5.17
N ARG A 33 -9.19 13.11 -5.73
CA ARG A 33 -9.25 11.84 -4.99
C ARG A 33 -7.85 11.38 -4.57
N LEU A 34 -6.87 11.42 -5.46
CA LEU A 34 -5.48 11.03 -5.15
C LEU A 34 -4.90 11.88 -4.01
N ILE A 35 -5.07 13.21 -4.09
CA ILE A 35 -4.61 14.15 -3.05
C ILE A 35 -5.39 13.93 -1.74
N LYS A 36 -6.69 13.65 -1.80
CA LYS A 36 -7.47 13.33 -0.58
C LYS A 36 -6.90 12.12 0.16
N THR A 37 -6.43 11.11 -0.55
CA THR A 37 -5.83 9.90 0.07
C THR A 37 -4.35 10.09 0.41
N ASN A 38 -3.63 10.95 -0.30
CA ASN A 38 -2.27 11.35 0.02
C ASN A 38 -2.13 12.88 0.01
N PRO A 39 -2.36 13.56 1.14
CA PRO A 39 -2.31 15.03 1.21
C PRO A 39 -0.95 15.65 0.89
N ARG A 40 0.13 14.87 0.90
CA ARG A 40 1.50 15.32 0.57
C ARG A 40 1.81 15.25 -0.93
N LEU A 41 0.94 14.61 -1.71
CA LEU A 41 1.12 14.45 -3.15
C LEU A 41 1.06 15.80 -3.86
N ASP A 42 2.15 16.15 -4.55
CA ASP A 42 2.22 17.35 -5.39
C ASP A 42 1.07 17.36 -6.43
N PRO A 43 0.33 18.49 -6.58
CA PRO A 43 -0.80 18.56 -7.51
C PRO A 43 -0.46 18.25 -8.96
N ARG A 44 0.75 18.57 -9.44
CA ARG A 44 1.19 18.26 -10.81
C ARG A 44 1.40 16.76 -10.98
N ARG A 45 1.96 16.09 -9.96
CA ARG A 45 2.09 14.62 -9.93
C ARG A 45 0.72 13.96 -9.85
N ALA A 46 -0.22 14.51 -9.07
CA ALA A 46 -1.60 14.02 -9.02
C ALA A 46 -2.30 14.12 -10.39
N ALA A 47 -2.13 15.23 -11.12
CA ALA A 47 -2.67 15.40 -12.46
C ALA A 47 -2.08 14.39 -13.47
N PHE A 48 -0.76 14.16 -13.41
CA PHE A 48 -0.11 13.12 -14.20
C PHE A 48 -0.69 11.74 -13.88
N LEU A 49 -0.75 11.36 -12.61
CA LEU A 49 -1.29 10.07 -12.18
C LEU A 49 -2.76 9.91 -12.59
N ALA A 50 -3.59 10.96 -12.47
CA ALA A 50 -5.01 10.91 -12.84
C ALA A 50 -5.20 10.51 -14.32
N ALA A 51 -4.39 11.05 -15.23
CA ALA A 51 -4.44 10.74 -16.65
C ALA A 51 -4.00 9.30 -16.98
N HIS A 52 -3.13 8.71 -16.15
CA HIS A 52 -2.62 7.35 -16.35
C HIS A 52 -3.36 6.28 -15.54
N TRP A 53 -4.08 6.68 -14.49
CA TRP A 53 -4.81 5.79 -13.59
C TRP A 53 -6.33 5.80 -13.86
N SER A 54 -6.78 6.55 -14.84
CA SER A 54 -8.17 6.56 -15.27
C SER A 54 -8.31 6.60 -16.79
N LYS A 55 -9.48 6.21 -17.28
CA LYS A 55 -9.84 6.28 -18.69
C LYS A 55 -11.25 6.83 -18.84
N ARG A 56 -11.45 7.69 -19.84
CA ARG A 56 -12.78 8.18 -20.19
C ARG A 56 -13.60 7.06 -20.84
N GLY A 57 -14.76 6.76 -20.27
CA GLY A 57 -15.72 5.78 -20.78
C GLY A 57 -16.69 6.40 -21.79
N ASP A 58 -17.51 5.55 -22.40
CA ASP A 58 -18.53 5.95 -23.39
C ASP A 58 -19.66 6.77 -22.76
N ASP A 59 -19.83 6.67 -21.44
CA ASP A 59 -20.71 7.51 -20.62
C ASP A 59 -20.17 8.94 -20.41
N GLY A 60 -18.97 9.22 -20.93
CA GLY A 60 -18.29 10.50 -20.82
C GLY A 60 -17.62 10.75 -19.48
N LEU A 61 -17.72 9.81 -18.52
CA LEU A 61 -17.09 9.86 -17.21
C LEU A 61 -15.70 9.20 -17.22
N TYR A 62 -14.89 9.50 -16.22
CA TYR A 62 -13.59 8.89 -15.99
C TYR A 62 -13.71 7.71 -15.02
N HIS A 63 -13.31 6.53 -15.48
CA HIS A 63 -13.30 5.29 -14.71
C HIS A 63 -11.87 4.95 -14.32
N LEU A 64 -11.65 4.56 -13.06
CA LEU A 64 -10.32 4.14 -12.62
C LEU A 64 -9.91 2.84 -13.32
N LEU A 65 -8.64 2.76 -13.72
CA LEU A 65 -8.04 1.56 -14.30
C LEU A 65 -7.65 0.57 -13.20
N ALA A 66 -8.65 0.08 -12.48
CA ALA A 66 -8.52 -0.89 -11.41
C ALA A 66 -9.70 -1.85 -11.40
N ASP A 67 -9.48 -3.06 -10.90
CA ASP A 67 -10.56 -4.03 -10.71
C ASP A 67 -11.19 -3.81 -9.32
N PRO A 68 -12.51 -3.54 -9.22
CA PRO A 68 -13.20 -3.38 -7.95
C PRO A 68 -13.02 -4.57 -6.99
N ALA A 69 -12.75 -5.78 -7.49
CA ALA A 69 -12.51 -6.97 -6.68
C ALA A 69 -11.37 -6.78 -5.66
N HIS A 70 -10.42 -5.88 -5.91
CA HIS A 70 -9.36 -5.53 -4.95
C HIS A 70 -9.86 -4.84 -3.68
N LYS A 71 -11.13 -4.42 -3.64
CA LYS A 71 -11.77 -3.90 -2.41
C LYS A 71 -12.29 -5.03 -1.52
N MET A 72 -12.44 -6.25 -2.04
CA MET A 72 -12.93 -7.37 -1.26
C MET A 72 -11.83 -7.89 -0.34
N ALA A 73 -12.15 -8.14 0.91
CA ALA A 73 -11.25 -8.81 1.84
C ALA A 73 -11.27 -10.32 1.54
N GLY A 74 -10.09 -10.93 1.36
CA GLY A 74 -9.98 -12.37 1.19
C GLY A 74 -10.47 -13.16 2.42
N PRO A 75 -10.82 -14.45 2.26
CA PRO A 75 -11.39 -15.26 3.34
C PRO A 75 -10.38 -15.61 4.45
N GLN A 76 -9.09 -15.46 4.16
CA GLN A 76 -8.00 -15.85 5.06
C GLN A 76 -7.63 -14.70 6.00
N LEU A 77 -7.38 -15.06 7.26
CA LEU A 77 -6.72 -14.17 8.20
C LEU A 77 -5.23 -14.12 7.90
N TYR A 78 -4.57 -13.03 8.28
CA TYR A 78 -3.13 -12.92 8.16
C TYR A 78 -2.43 -13.90 9.10
N ARG A 79 -1.61 -14.79 8.55
CA ARG A 79 -0.88 -15.85 9.27
C ARG A 79 0.59 -15.48 9.39
N LEU A 80 0.95 -14.80 10.47
CA LEU A 80 2.29 -14.22 10.63
C LEU A 80 3.40 -15.29 10.60
N ASP A 81 3.16 -16.43 11.23
CA ASP A 81 4.04 -17.61 11.22
C ASP A 81 4.35 -18.09 9.80
N GLU A 82 3.33 -18.20 8.96
CA GLU A 82 3.46 -18.62 7.57
C GLU A 82 4.19 -17.55 6.73
N VAL A 83 3.86 -16.27 6.91
CA VAL A 83 4.54 -15.17 6.19
C VAL A 83 6.02 -15.10 6.57
N MET A 84 6.36 -15.21 7.84
CA MET A 84 7.75 -15.24 8.29
C MET A 84 8.48 -16.49 7.79
N ALA A 85 7.81 -17.63 7.68
CA ALA A 85 8.40 -18.83 7.07
C ALA A 85 8.74 -18.60 5.58
N VAL A 86 7.90 -17.86 4.85
CA VAL A 86 8.18 -17.44 3.46
C VAL A 86 9.36 -16.47 3.42
N TRP A 87 9.40 -15.45 4.29
CA TRP A 87 10.50 -14.49 4.34
C TRP A 87 11.85 -15.14 4.62
N LYS A 88 11.89 -16.18 5.47
CA LYS A 88 13.09 -17.01 5.71
C LYS A 88 13.64 -17.71 4.46
N GLN A 89 12.83 -17.91 3.42
CA GLN A 89 13.29 -18.51 2.16
C GLN A 89 13.91 -17.48 1.20
N VAL A 90 13.77 -16.18 1.48
CA VAL A 90 14.33 -15.13 0.63
C VAL A 90 15.84 -15.12 0.78
N ARG A 91 16.52 -15.45 -0.32
CA ARG A 91 17.99 -15.45 -0.42
C ARG A 91 18.56 -14.16 -1.00
N ALA A 92 17.72 -13.34 -1.63
CA ALA A 92 18.11 -12.03 -2.12
C ALA A 92 18.34 -11.09 -0.93
N LYS A 93 19.23 -10.10 -1.12
CA LYS A 93 19.37 -8.99 -0.19
C LYS A 93 18.05 -8.23 -0.12
N VAL A 94 17.67 -7.75 1.06
CA VAL A 94 16.45 -6.95 1.27
C VAL A 94 16.80 -5.55 1.78
N LEU A 95 16.24 -4.53 1.14
CA LEU A 95 16.26 -3.16 1.62
C LEU A 95 14.85 -2.79 2.07
N HIS A 96 14.66 -2.60 3.38
CA HIS A 96 13.45 -2.04 3.96
C HIS A 96 13.61 -0.53 4.07
N VAL A 97 12.75 0.24 3.38
CA VAL A 97 12.75 1.70 3.43
C VAL A 97 11.47 2.18 4.09
N GLU A 98 11.62 3.01 5.12
CA GLU A 98 10.51 3.45 5.97
C GLU A 98 10.56 4.96 6.18
N ALA A 99 9.39 5.59 6.18
CA ALA A 99 9.26 7.00 6.53
C ALA A 99 9.21 7.20 8.06
N VAL A 100 10.05 8.08 8.59
CA VAL A 100 10.08 8.43 10.03
C VAL A 100 8.73 8.94 10.51
N ASN A 101 8.04 9.73 9.68
CA ASN A 101 6.78 10.38 10.04
C ASN A 101 5.53 9.60 9.56
N SER A 102 5.68 8.32 9.20
CA SER A 102 4.54 7.51 8.76
C SER A 102 3.80 6.88 9.93
N PRO A 103 2.51 7.21 10.15
CA PRO A 103 1.71 6.54 11.17
C PRO A 103 1.35 5.10 10.77
N THR A 104 1.60 4.70 9.51
CA THR A 104 1.14 3.42 8.98
C THR A 104 1.74 2.23 9.73
N LEU A 105 3.03 2.28 10.09
CA LEU A 105 3.64 1.16 10.82
C LEU A 105 2.99 1.00 12.20
N ALA A 106 2.81 2.09 12.93
CA ALA A 106 2.13 2.08 14.23
C ALA A 106 0.68 1.59 14.10
N TYR A 107 -0.04 2.04 13.07
CA TYR A 107 -1.40 1.56 12.78
C TYR A 107 -1.43 0.05 12.50
N LEU A 108 -0.48 -0.48 11.71
CA LEU A 108 -0.39 -1.91 11.41
C LEU A 108 0.07 -2.75 12.62
N ALA A 109 0.88 -2.16 13.50
CA ALA A 109 1.30 -2.81 14.73
C ALA A 109 0.16 -2.95 15.73
N GLY A 110 -0.79 -2.01 15.71
CA GLY A 110 -1.90 -2.00 16.67
C GLY A 110 -1.37 -1.93 18.09
N ASP A 111 -1.71 -2.92 18.92
CA ASP A 111 -1.27 -3.00 20.31
C ASP A 111 0.15 -3.56 20.48
N ILE A 112 0.78 -4.04 19.40
CA ILE A 112 2.11 -4.65 19.45
C ILE A 112 3.16 -3.53 19.54
N PRO A 113 4.09 -3.58 20.51
CA PRO A 113 5.19 -2.62 20.57
C PRO A 113 5.97 -2.58 19.26
N LEU A 114 6.28 -1.37 18.77
CA LEU A 114 6.98 -1.20 17.48
C LEU A 114 8.29 -2.01 17.37
N PRO A 115 9.15 -2.11 18.41
CA PRO A 115 10.34 -2.96 18.34
C PRO A 115 10.00 -4.44 18.12
N GLU A 116 8.94 -4.95 18.77
CA GLU A 116 8.48 -6.33 18.59
C GLU A 116 7.89 -6.56 17.20
N PHE A 117 7.17 -5.57 16.68
CA PHE A 117 6.69 -5.62 15.29
C PHE A 117 7.87 -5.65 14.30
N LYS A 118 8.88 -4.80 14.51
CA LYS A 118 10.06 -4.73 13.62
C LYS A 118 10.95 -5.97 13.70
N ALA A 119 10.99 -6.69 14.83
CA ALA A 119 11.70 -7.96 14.95
C ALA A 119 11.23 -9.03 13.93
N ARG A 120 10.07 -8.85 13.30
CA ARG A 120 9.60 -9.72 12.21
C ARG A 120 10.51 -9.69 10.97
N PHE A 121 11.18 -8.56 10.71
CA PHE A 121 12.10 -8.42 9.58
C PHE A 121 13.37 -9.27 9.75
N ASP A 122 13.71 -9.68 10.97
CA ASP A 122 14.80 -10.63 11.24
C ASP A 122 14.55 -12.04 10.65
N ALA A 123 13.36 -12.28 10.10
CA ALA A 123 13.10 -13.44 9.27
C ALA A 123 13.93 -13.44 7.97
N PHE A 124 14.33 -12.27 7.46
CA PHE A 124 15.20 -12.16 6.29
C PHE A 124 16.67 -12.36 6.69
N ALA A 125 17.41 -13.17 5.92
CA ALA A 125 18.81 -13.50 6.24
C ALA A 125 19.80 -12.34 6.01
N ASP A 126 19.58 -11.51 4.98
CA ASP A 126 20.36 -10.30 4.68
C ASP A 126 19.40 -9.15 4.42
N TRP A 127 19.13 -8.37 5.47
CA TRP A 127 18.24 -7.21 5.39
C TRP A 127 18.88 -5.97 6.01
N ARG A 128 18.43 -4.80 5.54
CA ARG A 128 18.89 -3.49 6.02
C ARG A 128 17.73 -2.54 6.07
N GLU A 129 17.71 -1.67 7.09
CA GLU A 129 16.73 -0.60 7.21
C GLU A 129 17.31 0.74 6.74
N LYS A 130 16.47 1.54 6.07
CA LYS A 130 16.71 2.95 5.83
C LYS A 130 15.49 3.75 6.22
N LEU A 131 15.71 4.68 7.15
CA LEU A 131 14.71 5.66 7.54
C LEU A 131 14.83 6.89 6.65
N VAL A 132 13.70 7.36 6.16
CA VAL A 132 13.56 8.54 5.30
C VAL A 132 12.80 9.60 6.08
N GLU A 133 13.44 10.75 6.25
CA GLU A 133 12.83 11.93 6.86
C GLU A 133 11.95 12.67 5.84
N ASP A 134 11.14 13.60 6.33
CA ASP A 134 10.21 14.40 5.51
C ASP A 134 9.39 13.58 4.49
N ALA A 135 8.92 12.41 4.94
CA ALA A 135 8.06 11.54 4.16
C ALA A 135 6.96 10.93 5.03
N GLY A 136 5.78 10.74 4.43
CA GLY A 136 4.71 9.90 4.94
C GLY A 136 4.78 8.48 4.36
N HIS A 137 3.68 7.74 4.41
CA HIS A 137 3.64 6.35 3.94
C HIS A 137 4.08 6.16 2.47
N MET A 138 3.71 7.09 1.59
CA MET A 138 4.08 7.05 0.18
C MET A 138 5.48 7.66 -0.03
N VAL A 139 6.51 7.04 0.55
CA VAL A 139 7.89 7.56 0.59
C VAL A 139 8.46 7.95 -0.79
N HIS A 140 8.07 7.22 -1.83
CA HIS A 140 8.48 7.47 -3.21
C HIS A 140 7.76 8.66 -3.86
N HIS A 141 6.59 9.07 -3.35
CA HIS A 141 5.94 10.30 -3.78
C HIS A 141 6.54 11.53 -3.10
N ASP A 142 7.00 11.39 -1.86
CA ASP A 142 7.49 12.51 -1.06
C ASP A 142 8.99 12.77 -1.31
N GLN A 143 9.81 11.72 -1.37
CA GLN A 143 11.26 11.80 -1.53
C GLN A 143 11.78 10.96 -2.73
N PRO A 144 11.26 11.15 -3.96
CA PRO A 144 11.57 10.27 -5.09
C PRO A 144 13.06 10.19 -5.42
N GLU A 145 13.80 11.30 -5.36
CA GLU A 145 15.24 11.33 -5.65
C GLU A 145 16.04 10.55 -4.60
N GLN A 146 15.69 10.68 -3.32
CA GLN A 146 16.35 9.93 -2.24
C GLN A 146 16.05 8.43 -2.35
N ILE A 147 14.79 8.07 -2.65
CA ILE A 147 14.40 6.66 -2.86
C ILE A 147 15.14 6.07 -4.07
N ALA A 148 15.24 6.80 -5.18
CA ALA A 148 15.98 6.35 -6.36
C ALA A 148 17.45 6.08 -6.03
N ALA A 149 18.13 7.02 -5.35
CA ALA A 149 19.52 6.86 -4.95
C ALA A 149 19.73 5.66 -3.99
N LEU A 150 18.80 5.42 -3.05
CA LEU A 150 18.85 4.26 -2.18
C LEU A 150 18.73 2.94 -2.95
N ILE A 151 17.85 2.88 -3.95
CA ILE A 151 17.66 1.70 -4.80
C ILE A 151 18.91 1.47 -5.65
N GLU A 152 19.42 2.51 -6.32
CA GLU A 152 20.62 2.43 -7.16
C GLU A 152 21.83 1.94 -6.36
N ALA A 153 22.08 2.53 -5.19
CA ALA A 153 23.18 2.13 -4.32
C ALA A 153 23.02 0.70 -3.77
N PHE A 154 21.79 0.20 -3.63
CA PHE A 154 21.53 -1.15 -3.17
C PHE A 154 21.69 -2.22 -4.26
N CYS A 155 21.40 -1.85 -5.51
CA CYS A 155 21.50 -2.72 -6.67
C CYS A 155 22.90 -2.74 -7.32
N ALA A 156 23.76 -1.76 -7.02
CA ALA A 156 25.16 -1.74 -7.41
C ALA A 156 25.98 -2.84 -6.73
#